data_AF-G6XID8-F1
#
_entry.id   AF-G6XID8-F1
#
_cell.length_a   1.000
_cell.length_b   1.000
_cell.length_c   1.000
_cell.angle_alpha   90.00
_cell.angle_beta   90.00
_cell.angle_gamma   90.00
#
_symmetry.space_group_name_H-M   'P 1'
#
loop_
_entity.id
_entity.type
_entity.pdbx_description
1 polymer ?
#
loop_
_entity_poly.entity_id
_entity_poly.type
_entity_poly.pdbx_seq_one_letter_code
_entity_poly.pdbx_strand_id
1 'polypeptide(L)'
;MALYESIRSFCERVGVTAPLLLKWPNDLLLDGRKMAGILIETGGPADGRWVVIGVGANLRKAPDVPGRKLAALSEWVAAPDPQAVCHELAQQMERWMALWDGQGFASIRTEWLARAHPPGSRLAVQRCETYITGSFSGLDEQGCLLLTLPEGTTIPVITGDILLG
;
A
#
# COMPACT_ATOMS: atom_id res chain seq x y z
N MET A 1 3.60 -5.15 -0.23
CA MET A 1 4.91 -5.50 0.36
C MET A 1 6.07 -5.26 -0.59
N ALA A 2 6.15 -5.94 -1.74
CA ALA A 2 7.28 -5.81 -2.66
C ALA A 2 7.64 -4.36 -3.04
N LEU A 3 6.65 -3.56 -3.46
CA LEU A 3 6.86 -2.15 -3.79
C LEU A 3 7.37 -1.32 -2.60
N TYR A 4 6.85 -1.57 -1.39
CA TYR A 4 7.32 -0.90 -0.18
C TYR A 4 8.80 -1.19 0.06
N GLU A 5 9.20 -2.46 0.01
CA GLU A 5 10.60 -2.85 0.25
C GLU A 5 11.53 -2.30 -0.82
N SER A 6 11.06 -2.28 -2.07
CA SER A 6 11.81 -1.72 -3.18
C SER A 6 12.12 -0.24 -2.95
N ILE A 7 11.10 0.56 -2.66
CA ILE A 7 11.26 1.99 -2.39
C ILE A 7 12.09 2.23 -1.13
N ARG A 8 11.84 1.48 -0.05
CA ARG A 8 12.61 1.57 1.20
C ARG A 8 14.10 1.36 0.95
N SER A 9 14.47 0.39 0.11
CA SER A 9 15.88 0.13 -0.22
C SER A 9 16.59 1.34 -0.82
N PHE A 10 15.92 2.12 -1.68
CA PHE A 10 16.50 3.34 -2.26
C PHE A 10 16.66 4.45 -1.22
N CYS A 11 15.69 4.60 -0.31
CA CYS A 11 15.79 5.56 0.80
C CYS A 11 16.94 5.20 1.75
N GLU A 12 17.08 3.93 2.13
CA GLU A 12 18.08 3.47 3.10
C GLU A 12 19.51 3.61 2.59
N ARG A 13 19.75 3.40 1.29
CA ARG A 13 21.07 3.57 0.65
C ARG A 13 21.67 4.96 0.84
N VAL A 14 20.84 5.97 1.07
CA VAL A 14 21.26 7.36 1.25
C VAL A 14 20.83 7.95 2.60
N GLY A 15 20.40 7.11 3.55
CA GLY A 15 20.08 7.52 4.92
C GLY A 15 18.80 8.34 5.07
N VAL A 16 17.84 8.24 4.14
CA VAL A 16 16.54 8.91 4.25
C VAL A 16 15.66 8.17 5.24
N THR A 17 15.10 8.92 6.20
CA THR A 17 14.23 8.40 7.27
C THR A 17 12.77 8.83 7.13
N ALA A 18 12.37 9.34 5.96
CA ALA A 18 10.99 9.76 5.71
C ALA A 18 10.02 8.57 5.92
N PRO A 19 8.90 8.76 6.64
CA PRO A 19 7.97 7.67 6.90
C PRO A 19 7.39 7.09 5.62
N LEU A 20 7.51 5.78 5.46
CA LEU A 20 6.89 5.02 4.38
C LEU A 20 5.76 4.18 4.97
N LEU A 21 4.56 4.24 4.40
CA LEU A 21 3.38 3.53 4.90
C LEU A 21 2.59 2.88 3.79
N LEU A 22 2.08 1.68 4.04
CA LEU A 22 1.06 1.03 3.24
C LEU A 22 -0.31 1.57 3.64
N LYS A 23 -1.05 2.14 2.68
CA LYS A 23 -2.43 2.55 2.86
C LYS A 23 -3.33 1.55 2.15
N TRP A 24 -4.20 0.91 2.92
CA TRP A 24 -5.21 0.01 2.38
C TRP A 24 -6.14 0.76 1.39
N PRO A 25 -6.58 0.11 0.30
CA PRO A 25 -6.19 -1.24 -0.10
C PRO A 25 -4.85 -1.29 -0.85
N ASN A 26 -4.46 -0.21 -1.53
CA ASN A 26 -3.55 -0.33 -2.68
C ASN A 26 -2.51 0.78 -2.84
N ASP A 27 -2.32 1.63 -1.83
CA ASP A 27 -1.48 2.81 -1.96
C ASP A 27 -0.21 2.72 -1.12
N LEU A 28 0.86 3.35 -1.62
CA LEU A 28 2.07 3.63 -0.86
C LEU A 28 2.12 5.12 -0.55
N LEU A 29 2.32 5.45 0.72
CA LEU A 29 2.49 6.81 1.20
C LEU A 29 3.94 7.04 1.58
N LEU A 30 4.49 8.17 1.15
CA LEU A 30 5.78 8.69 1.59
C LEU A 30 5.54 10.04 2.25
N ASP A 31 5.94 10.14 3.52
CA ASP A 31 5.71 11.31 4.36
C ASP A 31 4.23 11.74 4.38
N GLY A 32 3.35 10.74 4.53
CA GLY A 32 1.89 10.93 4.55
C GLY A 32 1.25 11.28 3.21
N ARG A 33 2.03 11.41 2.12
CA ARG A 33 1.53 11.76 0.78
C ARG A 33 1.58 10.56 -0.15
N LYS A 34 0.58 10.40 -1.02
CA LYS A 34 0.53 9.26 -1.94
C LYS A 34 1.68 9.36 -2.96
N MET A 35 2.53 8.34 -3.01
CA MET A 35 3.64 8.25 -3.95
C MET A 35 3.42 7.19 -5.03
N ALA A 36 2.67 6.14 -4.72
CA ALA A 36 2.40 5.05 -5.65
C ALA A 36 1.03 4.43 -5.41
N GLY A 37 0.49 3.79 -6.44
CA GLY A 37 -0.74 3.01 -6.41
C GLY A 37 -0.55 1.69 -7.13
N ILE A 38 -1.28 0.67 -6.65
CA ILE A 38 -1.29 -0.68 -7.19
C ILE A 38 -2.71 -1.00 -7.69
N LEU A 39 -2.82 -1.66 -8.83
CA LEU A 39 -4.09 -2.17 -9.34
C LEU A 39 -3.91 -3.66 -9.63
N ILE A 40 -4.87 -4.47 -9.19
CA ILE A 40 -4.88 -5.90 -9.45
C ILE A 40 -6.11 -6.22 -10.28
N GLU A 41 -5.89 -6.83 -11.43
CA GLU A 41 -6.93 -7.34 -12.32
C GLU A 41 -6.77 -8.85 -12.44
N THR A 42 -7.89 -9.56 -12.50
CA THR A 42 -7.90 -11.02 -12.62
C THR A 42 -8.83 -11.44 -13.74
N GLY A 43 -8.53 -12.54 -14.41
CA GLY A 43 -9.42 -13.10 -15.42
C GLY A 43 -8.99 -14.47 -15.90
N GLY A 44 -9.58 -14.90 -17.02
CA GLY A 44 -9.33 -16.21 -17.61
C GLY A 44 -10.28 -17.31 -17.13
N PRO A 45 -10.32 -18.45 -17.85
CA PRO A 45 -11.13 -19.62 -17.48
C PRO A 45 -10.60 -20.28 -16.20
N ALA A 46 -11.37 -21.21 -15.63
CA ALA A 46 -11.05 -21.83 -14.33
C ALA A 46 -9.68 -22.53 -14.28
N ASP A 47 -9.25 -23.12 -15.40
CA ASP A 47 -7.99 -23.83 -15.63
C ASP A 47 -6.86 -22.92 -16.17
N GLY A 48 -7.15 -21.64 -16.40
CA GLY A 48 -6.23 -20.66 -16.97
C GLY A 48 -6.37 -19.28 -16.34
N ARG A 49 -6.63 -19.23 -15.03
CA ARG A 49 -6.76 -17.96 -14.29
C ARG A 49 -5.44 -17.20 -14.32
N TRP A 50 -5.52 -15.91 -14.58
CA TRP A 50 -4.39 -14.99 -14.56
C TRP A 50 -4.66 -13.82 -13.61
N VAL A 51 -3.57 -13.20 -13.18
CA VAL A 51 -3.56 -11.97 -12.39
C VAL A 51 -2.58 -11.00 -13.05
N VAL A 52 -3.01 -9.75 -13.24
CA VAL A 52 -2.18 -8.64 -13.71
C VAL A 52 -2.07 -7.64 -12.59
N ILE A 53 -0.83 -7.28 -12.22
CA ILE A 53 -0.54 -6.30 -11.17
C ILE A 53 0.05 -5.05 -11.85
N GLY A 54 -0.75 -4.01 -11.97
CA GLY A 54 -0.31 -2.69 -12.40
C GLY A 54 0.28 -1.90 -11.24
N VAL A 55 1.45 -1.30 -11.44
CA VAL A 55 2.11 -0.44 -10.44
C VAL A 55 2.43 0.90 -11.07
N GLY A 56 1.89 1.98 -10.49
CA GLY A 56 2.25 3.35 -10.85
C GLY A 56 2.96 4.03 -9.69
N ALA A 57 4.19 4.50 -9.89
CA ALA A 57 5.00 5.15 -8.85
C ALA A 57 5.62 6.46 -9.34
N ASN A 58 5.50 7.52 -8.53
CA ASN A 58 6.11 8.82 -8.80
C ASN A 58 7.61 8.77 -8.43
N LEU A 59 8.48 8.48 -9.40
CA LEU A 59 9.92 8.41 -9.14
C LEU A 59 10.60 9.78 -9.20
N ARG A 60 10.36 10.54 -10.28
CA ARG A 60 11.02 11.83 -10.56
C ARG A 60 10.15 13.05 -10.28
N LYS A 61 8.84 12.92 -10.46
CA LYS A 61 7.88 14.02 -10.27
C LYS A 61 6.51 13.42 -10.02
N ALA A 62 5.80 14.00 -9.06
CA ALA A 62 4.38 13.72 -8.85
C ALA A 62 3.56 14.65 -9.74
N PRO A 63 2.44 14.19 -10.31
CA PRO A 63 1.53 15.07 -11.03
C PRO A 63 0.95 16.12 -10.08
N ASP A 64 0.62 17.29 -10.60
CA ASP A 64 -0.13 18.29 -9.84
C ASP A 64 -1.63 17.99 -10.03
N VAL A 65 -2.29 17.55 -8.97
CA VAL A 65 -3.70 17.18 -8.98
C VAL A 65 -4.42 17.97 -7.89
N PRO A 66 -5.34 18.88 -8.23
CA PRO A 66 -6.05 19.70 -7.27
C PRO A 66 -6.68 18.87 -6.14
N GLY A 67 -6.45 19.29 -4.90
CA GLY A 67 -6.98 18.63 -3.70
C GLY A 67 -6.26 17.34 -3.31
N ARG A 68 -5.17 16.94 -3.98
CA ARG A 68 -4.40 15.74 -3.63
C ARG A 68 -2.97 16.09 -3.23
N LYS A 69 -2.55 15.62 -2.06
CA LYS A 69 -1.15 15.68 -1.63
C LYS A 69 -0.41 14.45 -2.14
N LEU A 70 0.45 14.66 -3.14
CA LEU A 70 1.25 13.61 -3.76
C LEU A 70 2.74 13.82 -3.44
N ALA A 71 3.49 12.72 -3.48
CA ALA A 71 4.93 12.70 -3.27
C ALA A 71 5.62 12.03 -4.46
N ALA A 72 6.83 12.47 -4.77
CA ALA A 72 7.76 11.77 -5.63
C ALA A 72 9.01 11.36 -4.85
N LEU A 73 9.53 10.15 -5.13
CA LEU A 73 10.73 9.65 -4.46
C LEU A 73 11.93 10.62 -4.58
N SER A 74 12.02 11.32 -5.71
CA SER A 74 13.05 12.34 -5.98
C SER A 74 13.10 13.53 -5.02
N GLU A 75 12.06 13.74 -4.20
CA GLU A 75 12.07 14.78 -3.17
C GLU A 75 13.01 14.43 -2.01
N TRP A 76 13.36 13.14 -1.85
CA TRP A 76 14.25 12.66 -0.78
C TRP A 76 15.56 12.06 -1.29
N VAL A 77 15.56 11.46 -2.48
CA VAL A 77 16.74 10.82 -3.05
C VAL A 77 16.97 11.29 -4.48
N ALA A 78 18.16 11.04 -5.05
CA ALA A 78 18.32 11.21 -6.50
C ALA A 78 17.36 10.27 -7.23
N ALA A 79 16.56 10.82 -8.16
CA ALA A 79 15.54 10.06 -8.87
C ALA A 79 16.14 8.78 -9.49
N PRO A 80 15.72 7.58 -9.05
CA PRO A 80 16.32 6.35 -9.55
C PRO A 80 15.93 6.11 -11.01
N ASP A 81 16.75 5.35 -11.72
CA ASP A 81 16.39 4.78 -13.01
C ASP A 81 15.15 3.88 -12.85
N PRO A 82 14.06 4.10 -13.61
CA PRO A 82 12.90 3.22 -13.60
C PRO A 82 13.24 1.74 -13.80
N GLN A 83 14.25 1.41 -14.63
CA GLN A 83 14.65 0.02 -14.84
C GLN A 83 15.25 -0.60 -13.58
N ALA A 84 16.04 0.17 -12.81
CA ALA A 84 16.57 -0.27 -11.53
C ALA A 84 15.43 -0.50 -10.50
N VAL A 85 14.40 0.35 -10.50
CA VAL A 85 13.22 0.17 -9.64
C VAL A 85 12.44 -1.08 -10.03
N CYS A 86 12.26 -1.35 -11.33
CA CYS A 86 11.60 -2.57 -11.80
C CYS A 86 12.38 -3.83 -11.41
N HIS A 87 13.72 -3.80 -11.50
CA HIS A 87 14.56 -4.93 -11.12
C HIS A 87 14.45 -5.23 -9.61
N GLU A 88 14.56 -4.20 -8.78
CA GLU A 88 14.36 -4.33 -7.33
C GLU A 88 12.94 -4.85 -7.02
N LEU A 89 11.92 -4.31 -7.68
CA LEU A 89 10.53 -4.76 -7.52
C LEU A 89 10.35 -6.23 -7.85
N ALA A 90 10.93 -6.71 -8.95
CA ALA A 90 10.87 -8.12 -9.33
C ALA A 90 11.54 -9.02 -8.28
N GLN A 91 12.72 -8.66 -7.78
CA GLN A 91 13.41 -9.39 -6.72
C GLN A 91 12.59 -9.43 -5.42
N GLN A 92 12.02 -8.30 -5.02
CA GLN A 92 11.17 -8.24 -3.83
C GLN A 92 9.88 -9.05 -4.04
N MET A 93 9.27 -9.03 -5.24
CA MET A 93 8.10 -9.86 -5.54
C MET A 93 8.42 -11.34 -5.37
N GLU A 94 9.51 -11.84 -5.93
CA GLU A 94 9.94 -13.24 -5.78
C GLU A 94 10.12 -13.61 -4.31
N ARG A 95 10.78 -12.76 -3.52
CA ARG A 95 10.97 -12.97 -2.08
C ARG A 95 9.64 -13.06 -1.32
N TRP A 96 8.72 -12.14 -1.58
CA TRP A 96 7.42 -12.12 -0.88
C TRP A 96 6.49 -13.25 -1.34
N MET A 97 6.57 -13.66 -2.61
CA MET A 97 5.87 -14.86 -3.11
C MET A 97 6.40 -16.12 -2.45
N ALA A 98 7.72 -16.30 -2.36
CA ALA A 98 8.31 -17.44 -1.67
C ALA A 98 7.91 -17.50 -0.17
N LEU A 99 7.83 -16.35 0.50
CA LEU A 99 7.34 -16.28 1.88
C LEU A 99 5.86 -16.67 1.96
N TRP A 100 5.03 -16.21 1.02
CA TRP A 100 3.63 -16.58 0.94
C TRP A 100 3.47 -18.08 0.72
N ASP A 101 4.22 -18.68 -0.20
CA ASP A 101 4.14 -20.11 -0.51
C ASP A 101 4.60 -20.98 0.67
N GLY A 102 5.60 -20.51 1.42
CA GLY A 102 6.15 -21.24 2.56
C GLY A 102 5.39 -21.06 3.88
N GLN A 103 4.83 -19.87 4.15
CA GLN A 103 4.25 -19.52 5.45
C GLN A 103 2.80 -19.01 5.39
N GLY A 104 2.25 -18.86 4.19
CA GLY A 104 0.88 -18.42 3.95
C GLY A 104 0.64 -16.93 4.20
N PHE A 105 -0.63 -16.54 4.06
CA PHE A 105 -1.07 -15.15 4.18
C PHE A 105 -0.81 -14.52 5.55
N ALA A 106 -0.85 -15.30 6.64
CA ALA A 106 -0.73 -14.77 8.00
C ALA A 106 0.62 -14.04 8.22
N SER A 107 1.71 -14.57 7.67
CA SER A 107 3.03 -13.92 7.71
C SER A 107 3.03 -12.61 6.92
N ILE A 108 2.40 -12.60 5.75
CA ILE A 108 2.29 -11.41 4.90
C ILE A 108 1.44 -10.33 5.57
N ARG A 109 0.32 -10.72 6.18
CA ARG A 109 -0.55 -9.83 6.96
C ARG A 109 0.20 -9.21 8.14
N THR A 110 1.01 -9.97 8.86
CA THR A 110 1.81 -9.47 9.98
C THR A 110 2.79 -8.39 9.52
N GLU A 111 3.53 -8.66 8.44
CA GLU A 111 4.48 -7.71 7.86
C GLU A 111 3.79 -6.48 7.26
N TRP A 112 2.62 -6.66 6.65
CA TRP A 112 1.81 -5.56 6.13
C TRP A 112 1.33 -4.64 7.26
N LEU A 113 0.80 -5.20 8.36
CA LEU A 113 0.31 -4.44 9.51
C LEU A 113 1.42 -3.64 10.19
N ALA A 114 2.64 -4.18 10.25
CA ALA A 114 3.80 -3.46 10.79
C ALA A 114 4.20 -2.21 9.98
N ARG A 115 3.73 -2.11 8.72
CA ARG A 115 4.04 -1.02 7.78
C ARG A 115 2.80 -0.20 7.42
N ALA A 116 1.65 -0.51 8.00
CA ALA A 116 0.39 0.18 7.76
C ALA A 116 0.24 1.41 8.66
N HIS A 117 -0.92 2.06 8.57
CA HIS A 117 -1.30 3.05 9.59
C HIS A 117 -1.24 2.44 11.00
N PRO A 118 -0.76 3.18 12.02
CA PRO A 118 -0.83 2.73 13.40
C PRO A 118 -2.28 2.44 13.82
N PRO A 119 -2.54 1.39 14.62
CA PRO A 119 -3.84 1.19 15.26
C PRO A 119 -4.31 2.46 15.99
N GLY A 120 -5.60 2.79 15.86
CA GLY A 120 -6.18 4.03 16.38
C GLY A 120 -6.10 5.22 15.42
N SER A 121 -5.37 5.13 14.30
CA SER A 121 -5.33 6.20 13.29
C SER A 121 -6.73 6.51 12.77
N ARG A 122 -7.13 7.78 12.78
CA ARG A 122 -8.43 8.20 12.24
C ARG A 122 -8.45 8.07 10.72
N LEU A 123 -9.43 7.32 10.21
CA LEU A 123 -9.64 7.08 8.79
C LEU A 123 -11.07 7.47 8.40
N ALA A 124 -11.22 8.00 7.20
CA ALA A 124 -12.51 8.05 6.52
C ALA A 124 -12.45 7.09 5.32
N VAL A 125 -13.37 6.14 5.26
CA VAL A 125 -13.49 5.20 4.14
C VAL A 125 -14.66 5.65 3.28
N GLN A 126 -14.40 5.93 2.01
CA GLN A 126 -15.43 6.16 1.02
C GLN A 126 -15.97 4.83 0.49
N ARG A 127 -17.29 4.65 0.54
CA ARG A 127 -18.02 3.55 -0.07
C ARG A 127 -19.16 4.10 -0.91
N CYS A 128 -19.03 3.99 -2.23
CA CYS A 128 -19.97 4.59 -3.18
C CYS A 128 -20.15 6.09 -2.86
N GLU A 129 -21.35 6.50 -2.49
CA GLU A 129 -21.71 7.88 -2.13
C GLU A 129 -21.63 8.18 -0.62
N THR A 130 -21.27 7.19 0.20
CA THR A 130 -21.24 7.31 1.66
C THR A 130 -19.82 7.31 2.21
N TYR A 131 -19.63 7.99 3.35
CA TYR A 131 -18.39 7.97 4.10
C TYR A 131 -18.62 7.31 5.45
N ILE A 132 -17.75 6.37 5.80
CA ILE A 132 -17.70 5.76 7.12
C ILE A 132 -16.42 6.26 7.79
N THR A 133 -16.56 6.86 8.96
CA THR A 133 -15.42 7.36 9.74
C THR A 133 -15.19 6.45 10.93
N GLY A 134 -13.93 6.25 11.28
CA GLY A 134 -13.54 5.43 12.41
C GLY A 134 -12.03 5.40 12.59
N SER A 135 -11.57 4.45 13.38
CA SER A 135 -10.14 4.25 13.65
C SER A 135 -9.65 2.93 13.05
N PHE A 136 -8.47 2.99 12.42
CA PHE A 136 -7.78 1.83 11.89
C PHE A 136 -7.54 0.80 13.00
N SER A 137 -8.00 -0.44 12.80
CA SER A 137 -7.84 -1.53 13.77
C SER A 137 -7.09 -2.73 13.19
N GLY A 138 -6.55 -2.60 11.98
CA GLY A 138 -5.80 -3.64 11.29
C GLY A 138 -6.55 -4.22 10.10
N LEU A 139 -6.21 -5.46 9.75
CA LEU A 139 -6.87 -6.28 8.75
C LEU A 139 -7.42 -7.54 9.42
N ASP A 140 -8.47 -8.16 8.92
CA ASP A 140 -8.87 -9.51 9.35
C ASP A 140 -8.01 -10.60 8.67
N GLU A 141 -8.36 -11.86 8.90
CA GLU A 141 -7.68 -13.04 8.32
C GLU A 141 -7.90 -13.18 6.81
N GLN A 142 -8.83 -12.43 6.23
CA GLN A 142 -9.14 -12.38 4.80
C GLN A 142 -8.55 -11.13 4.13
N GLY A 143 -7.96 -10.20 4.90
CA GLY A 143 -7.37 -8.96 4.40
C GLY A 143 -8.34 -7.79 4.30
N CYS A 144 -9.56 -7.90 4.85
CA CYS A 144 -10.48 -6.77 4.94
C CYS A 144 -9.98 -5.78 5.99
N LEU A 145 -10.15 -4.48 5.72
CA LEU A 145 -9.83 -3.43 6.68
C LEU A 145 -10.75 -3.52 7.88
N LEU A 146 -10.21 -3.53 9.09
CA LEU A 146 -10.97 -3.42 10.33
C LEU A 146 -11.06 -1.95 10.75
N LEU A 147 -12.28 -1.42 10.81
CA LEU A 147 -12.56 -0.05 11.20
C LEU A 147 -13.39 -0.03 12.49
N THR A 148 -12.85 0.57 13.55
CA THR A 148 -13.57 0.77 14.82
C THR A 148 -14.29 2.11 14.78
N LEU A 149 -15.62 2.06 14.83
CA LEU A 149 -16.51 3.21 14.79
C LEU A 149 -16.48 3.99 16.11
N PRO A 150 -16.97 5.25 16.14
CA PRO A 150 -16.97 6.08 17.36
C PRO A 150 -17.69 5.43 18.56
N GLU A 151 -18.72 4.62 18.31
CA GLU A 151 -19.46 3.86 19.31
C GLU A 151 -18.75 2.60 19.82
N GLY A 152 -17.55 2.30 19.30
CA GLY A 152 -16.69 1.19 19.74
C GLY A 152 -16.85 -0.12 18.95
N THR A 153 -17.85 -0.21 18.07
CA THR A 153 -18.04 -1.38 17.20
C THR A 153 -16.96 -1.44 16.13
N THR A 154 -16.31 -2.60 15.96
CA THR A 154 -15.39 -2.85 14.84
C THR A 154 -16.14 -3.53 13.70
N ILE A 155 -16.06 -2.97 12.49
CA ILE A 155 -16.65 -3.54 11.28
C ILE A 155 -15.58 -3.89 10.24
N PRO A 156 -15.76 -4.99 9.48
CA PRO A 156 -14.90 -5.30 8.35
C PRO A 156 -15.29 -4.49 7.10
N VAL A 157 -14.28 -3.97 6.42
CA VAL A 157 -14.38 -3.20 5.20
C VAL A 157 -13.68 -3.97 4.07
N ILE A 158 -14.49 -4.60 3.22
CA ILE A 158 -14.06 -5.40 2.07
C ILE A 158 -13.62 -4.52 0.88
N THR A 159 -14.35 -3.43 0.60
CA THR A 159 -14.05 -2.48 -0.49
C THR A 159 -14.21 -1.04 -0.02
N GLY A 160 -13.48 -0.12 -0.66
CA GLY A 160 -13.56 1.32 -0.40
C GLY A 160 -12.20 2.01 -0.55
N ASP A 161 -12.22 3.35 -0.56
CA ASP A 161 -11.02 4.18 -0.61
C ASP A 161 -10.80 4.88 0.73
N ILE A 162 -9.58 4.80 1.27
CA ILE A 162 -9.21 5.56 2.47
C ILE A 162 -8.85 7.00 2.08
N LEU A 163 -9.57 7.94 2.69
CA LEU A 163 -9.23 9.34 2.80
C LEU A 163 -8.55 9.61 4.16
N LEU A 164 -7.41 10.29 4.09
CA LEU A 164 -6.70 10.79 5.26
C LEU A 164 -7.03 12.28 5.39
N GLY A 165 -7.46 12.67 6.59
CA GLY A 165 -7.74 14.07 6.94
C GLY A 165 -6.48 14.92 7.06
#